data_AF-A0AAV0KXB9-F1
#
_entry.id   AF-A0AAV0KXB9-F1
#
_cell.length_a   1.000
_cell.length_b   1.000
_cell.length_c   1.000
_cell.angle_alpha   90.00
_cell.angle_beta   90.00
_cell.angle_gamma   90.00
#
_symmetry.space_group_name_H-M   'P 1'
#
loop_
_entity.id
_entity.type
_entity.pdbx_description
1 polymer ?
#
loop_
_entity_poly.entity_id
_entity_poly.type
_entity_poly.pdbx_seq_one_letter_code
_entity_poly.pdbx_strand_id
1 'polypeptide(L)'
;MLREQFHLSMKIGRDLVRLLQDLVHVKFRHLKRYQTWFAKKFLFEPERETLIVDMIRFICCAHHPSNEIIHSDSVPRWAIIGWLLSSFRKKYVEANAKLALFYDWLYFDERMDNIMNIEPAMLLMVCSMPQYVGMTQSLLEFLLLLVDNYDQMHSYTVANGVSLAFNSLVTKGVINNVDTLTSCDALSPFLKERLKKLLSSTNETLPHQLCPSRLPHCSADASHLETPASHPKHEPAGA
;
A
#
# COMPACT_ATOMS: atom_id res chain seq x y z
N MET A 1 -0.17 -4.05 -17.12
CA MET A 1 1.10 -3.34 -17.39
C MET A 1 1.80 -2.78 -16.14
N LEU A 2 1.38 -1.67 -15.49
CA LEU A 2 2.13 -1.11 -14.34
C LEU A 2 2.21 -2.04 -13.12
N ARG A 3 1.13 -2.79 -12.84
CA ARG A 3 1.09 -3.78 -11.75
C ARG A 3 1.99 -5.00 -11.99
N GLU A 4 2.15 -5.40 -13.25
CA GLU A 4 3.02 -6.52 -13.65
C GLU A 4 4.50 -6.14 -13.55
N GLN A 5 4.83 -4.86 -13.75
CA GLN A 5 6.20 -4.32 -13.63
C GLN A 5 6.50 -3.74 -12.24
N PHE A 6 5.58 -3.83 -11.28
CA PHE A 6 5.75 -3.30 -9.93
C PHE A 6 6.98 -3.87 -9.22
N HIS A 7 7.33 -5.13 -9.52
CA HIS A 7 8.55 -5.77 -9.02
C HIS A 7 9.83 -5.20 -9.62
N LEU A 8 9.79 -4.57 -10.80
CA LEU A 8 10.94 -3.87 -11.40
C LEU A 8 11.20 -2.50 -10.75
N SER A 9 10.18 -1.86 -10.19
CA SER A 9 10.32 -0.58 -9.47
C SER A 9 10.86 -0.75 -8.05
N MET A 10 10.82 -1.95 -7.50
CA MET A 10 11.34 -2.24 -6.16
C MET A 10 12.82 -2.62 -6.25
N LYS A 11 13.62 -2.25 -5.23
CA LYS A 11 15.04 -2.64 -5.18
C LYS A 11 15.26 -4.13 -4.87
N ILE A 12 14.25 -4.97 -5.10
CA ILE A 12 14.29 -6.42 -4.88
C ILE A 12 14.56 -7.15 -6.19
N GLY A 13 15.68 -7.88 -6.25
CA GLY A 13 15.99 -8.72 -7.41
C GLY A 13 15.00 -9.88 -7.57
N ARG A 14 14.92 -10.46 -8.78
CA ARG A 14 14.03 -11.60 -9.09
C ARG A 14 14.17 -12.78 -8.12
N ASP A 15 15.40 -13.08 -7.69
CA ASP A 15 15.64 -14.18 -6.76
C ASP A 15 15.10 -13.87 -5.35
N LEU A 16 15.14 -12.60 -4.94
CA LEU A 16 14.54 -12.17 -3.68
C LEU A 16 13.02 -12.25 -3.73
N VAL A 17 12.41 -11.86 -4.87
CA VAL A 17 10.97 -12.02 -5.11
C VAL A 17 10.56 -13.49 -4.98
N ARG A 18 11.26 -14.41 -5.64
CA ARG A 18 10.98 -15.85 -5.54
C ARG A 18 11.06 -16.35 -4.11
N LEU A 19 12.09 -15.93 -3.37
CA LEU A 19 12.26 -16.36 -1.98
C LEU A 19 11.23 -15.75 -1.02
N LEU A 20 10.75 -14.53 -1.29
CA LEU A 20 9.62 -13.94 -0.57
C LEU A 20 8.33 -14.70 -0.87
N GLN A 21 8.12 -15.08 -2.13
CA GLN A 21 7.00 -15.95 -2.53
C GLN A 21 7.10 -17.30 -1.82
N ASP A 22 8.28 -17.91 -1.71
CA ASP A 22 8.42 -19.15 -0.93
C ASP A 22 8.09 -18.92 0.55
N LEU A 23 8.58 -17.82 1.13
CA LEU A 23 8.38 -17.50 2.55
C LEU A 23 6.90 -17.36 2.92
N VAL A 24 6.07 -16.76 2.05
CA VAL A 24 4.62 -16.61 2.29
C VAL A 24 3.87 -17.95 2.17
N HIS A 25 4.42 -18.95 1.49
CA HIS A 25 3.83 -20.30 1.42
C HIS A 25 4.34 -21.25 2.50
N VAL A 26 5.36 -20.85 3.29
CA VAL A 26 5.89 -21.66 4.38
C VAL A 26 4.79 -21.95 5.41
N LYS A 27 4.71 -23.21 5.85
CA LYS A 27 3.85 -23.61 6.97
C LYS A 27 4.34 -23.01 8.29
N PHE A 28 3.41 -22.58 9.15
CA PHE A 28 3.73 -21.88 10.40
C PHE A 28 4.84 -22.55 11.24
N ARG A 29 4.80 -23.88 11.36
CA ARG A 29 5.79 -24.68 12.14
C ARG A 29 7.25 -24.52 11.69
N HIS A 30 7.49 -24.09 10.45
CA HIS A 30 8.84 -23.90 9.90
C HIS A 30 9.26 -22.43 9.85
N LEU A 31 8.34 -21.49 10.13
CA LEU A 31 8.53 -20.06 9.93
C LEU A 31 9.82 -19.52 10.56
N LYS A 32 10.10 -19.86 11.83
CA LYS A 32 11.29 -19.38 12.56
C LYS A 32 12.61 -19.74 11.86
N ARG A 33 12.70 -20.96 11.32
CA ARG A 33 13.90 -21.43 10.59
C ARG A 33 14.07 -20.64 9.30
N TYR A 34 12.98 -20.44 8.55
CA TYR A 34 13.01 -19.68 7.30
C TYR A 34 13.32 -18.20 7.53
N GLN A 35 12.71 -17.57 8.53
CA GLN A 35 13.01 -16.20 8.94
C GLN A 35 14.50 -16.03 9.30
N THR A 36 15.06 -16.95 10.08
CA THR A 36 16.48 -16.90 10.48
C THR A 36 17.40 -17.01 9.26
N TRP A 37 17.11 -17.95 8.37
CA TRP A 37 17.88 -18.12 7.13
C TRP A 37 17.76 -16.89 6.21
N PHE A 38 16.55 -16.38 6.03
CA PHE A 38 16.27 -15.23 5.18
C PHE A 38 16.94 -13.96 5.71
N ALA A 39 16.81 -13.69 7.01
CA ALA A 39 17.46 -12.54 7.66
C ALA A 39 18.99 -12.60 7.49
N LYS A 40 19.59 -13.78 7.71
CA LYS A 40 21.02 -13.98 7.52
C LYS A 40 21.47 -13.70 6.09
N LYS A 41 20.66 -14.08 5.11
CA LYS A 41 21.00 -13.93 3.69
C LYS A 41 20.75 -12.52 3.15
N PHE A 42 19.74 -11.81 3.65
CA PHE A 42 19.26 -10.57 3.01
C PHE A 42 19.19 -9.34 3.89
N LEU A 43 19.11 -9.48 5.22
CA LEU A 43 18.84 -8.35 6.12
C LEU A 43 20.04 -7.97 7.01
N PHE A 44 21.01 -8.86 7.22
CA PHE A 44 22.13 -8.60 8.14
C PHE A 44 23.33 -7.86 7.54
N GLU A 45 23.40 -7.70 6.22
CA GLU A 45 24.42 -6.82 5.63
C GLU A 45 24.06 -5.33 5.86
N PRO A 46 25.06 -4.44 6.02
CA PRO A 46 24.84 -3.01 6.15
C PRO A 46 23.95 -2.47 5.01
N GLU A 47 23.12 -1.47 5.32
CA GLU A 47 22.26 -0.74 4.36
C GLU A 47 21.09 -1.53 3.74
N ARG A 48 21.05 -2.86 3.92
CA ARG A 48 19.96 -3.71 3.42
C ARG A 48 18.65 -3.59 4.20
N GLU A 49 18.63 -2.90 5.34
CA GLU A 49 17.40 -2.60 6.09
C GLU A 49 16.38 -1.84 5.22
N THR A 50 16.85 -1.06 4.23
CA THR A 50 15.99 -0.36 3.28
C THR A 50 15.21 -1.30 2.36
N LEU A 51 15.72 -2.52 2.10
CA LEU A 51 15.00 -3.53 1.32
C LEU A 51 13.72 -3.98 2.00
N ILE A 52 13.62 -3.86 3.33
CA ILE A 52 12.40 -4.21 4.06
C ILE A 52 11.22 -3.33 3.59
N VAL A 53 11.48 -2.07 3.25
CA VAL A 53 10.47 -1.15 2.72
C VAL A 53 9.89 -1.70 1.42
N ASP A 54 10.77 -2.12 0.50
CA ASP A 54 10.37 -2.76 -0.77
C ASP A 54 9.67 -4.11 -0.54
N MET A 55 10.15 -4.93 0.41
CA MET A 55 9.51 -6.20 0.76
C MET A 55 8.07 -6.01 1.26
N ILE A 56 7.84 -5.00 2.11
CA ILE A 56 6.49 -4.67 2.60
C ILE A 56 5.59 -4.25 1.43
N ARG A 57 6.07 -3.40 0.51
CA ARG A 57 5.31 -3.02 -0.69
C ARG A 57 5.00 -4.23 -1.57
N PHE A 58 5.95 -5.14 -1.76
CA PHE A 58 5.71 -6.38 -2.50
C PHE A 58 4.61 -7.22 -1.84
N ILE A 59 4.69 -7.45 -0.52
CA ILE A 59 3.71 -8.27 0.20
C ILE A 59 2.31 -7.64 0.15
N CYS A 60 2.20 -6.31 0.26
CA CYS A 60 0.91 -5.62 0.21
C CYS A 60 0.31 -5.62 -1.20
N CYS A 61 1.09 -5.25 -2.23
CA CYS A 61 0.55 -4.91 -3.54
C CYS A 61 0.61 -6.04 -4.58
N ALA A 62 1.57 -6.96 -4.43
CA ALA A 62 1.89 -7.99 -5.43
C ALA A 62 1.59 -9.42 -4.96
N HIS A 63 1.54 -9.67 -3.66
CA HIS A 63 1.16 -10.98 -3.11
C HIS A 63 -0.24 -10.96 -2.51
N HIS A 64 -1.23 -11.39 -3.30
CA HIS A 64 -2.63 -11.52 -2.90
C HIS A 64 -2.99 -13.02 -2.89
N PRO A 65 -2.93 -13.70 -1.72
CA PRO A 65 -3.18 -15.14 -1.64
C PRO A 65 -4.63 -15.47 -2.03
N SER A 66 -4.83 -16.66 -2.62
CA SER A 66 -6.17 -17.19 -2.88
C SER A 66 -6.88 -17.57 -1.57
N ASN A 67 -8.20 -17.73 -1.61
CA ASN A 67 -8.98 -18.18 -0.45
C ASN A 67 -8.48 -19.54 0.09
N GLU A 68 -8.04 -20.44 -0.81
CA GLU A 68 -7.44 -21.72 -0.43
C GLU A 68 -6.20 -21.54 0.45
N ILE A 69 -5.31 -20.61 0.08
CA ILE A 69 -4.11 -20.29 0.84
C ILE A 69 -4.48 -19.61 2.16
N ILE A 70 -5.45 -18.68 2.15
CA ILE A 70 -5.92 -17.96 3.35
C ILE A 70 -6.46 -18.92 4.41
N HIS A 71 -7.15 -19.99 4.00
CA HIS A 71 -7.71 -21.00 4.91
C HIS A 71 -6.76 -22.19 5.18
N SER A 72 -5.51 -22.12 4.72
CA SER A 72 -4.49 -23.16 4.92
C SER A 72 -3.63 -22.94 6.17
N ASP A 73 -2.60 -23.77 6.35
CA ASP A 73 -1.57 -23.62 7.39
C ASP A 73 -0.37 -22.74 6.97
N SER A 74 -0.47 -22.08 5.81
CA SER A 74 0.49 -21.08 5.37
C SER A 74 0.51 -19.86 6.27
N VAL A 75 1.68 -19.23 6.38
CA VAL A 75 1.87 -18.07 7.24
C VAL A 75 1.15 -16.85 6.64
N PRO A 76 0.30 -16.16 7.41
CA PRO A 76 -0.44 -15.02 6.87
C PRO A 76 0.49 -13.83 6.64
N ARG A 77 0.15 -13.00 5.64
CA ARG A 77 0.95 -11.84 5.21
C ARG A 77 1.30 -10.89 6.35
N TRP A 78 0.32 -10.59 7.21
CA TRP A 78 0.50 -9.70 8.35
C TRP A 78 1.58 -10.20 9.31
N ALA A 79 1.75 -11.51 9.50
CA ALA A 79 2.74 -12.07 10.40
C ALA A 79 4.17 -11.89 9.86
N ILE A 80 4.34 -12.01 8.54
CA ILE A 80 5.62 -11.75 7.87
C ILE A 80 5.96 -10.26 7.98
N ILE A 81 4.99 -9.37 7.75
CA ILE A 81 5.18 -7.92 7.91
C ILE A 81 5.55 -7.58 9.36
N GLY A 82 4.88 -8.17 10.36
CA GLY A 82 5.21 -7.96 11.77
C GLY A 82 6.65 -8.36 12.11
N TRP A 83 7.11 -9.49 11.57
CA TRP A 83 8.51 -9.91 11.69
C TRP A 83 9.48 -8.93 11.01
N LEU A 84 9.18 -8.51 9.78
CA LEU A 84 9.99 -7.53 9.06
C LEU A 84 10.10 -6.20 9.82
N LEU A 85 8.99 -5.71 10.39
CA LEU A 85 8.97 -4.49 11.20
C LEU A 85 9.76 -4.61 12.52
N SER A 86 9.95 -5.83 13.04
CA SER A 86 10.76 -6.07 14.24
C SER A 86 12.28 -6.08 13.99
N SER A 87 12.72 -5.92 12.73
CA SER A 87 14.11 -6.17 12.33
C SER A 87 14.99 -4.91 12.19
N PHE A 88 14.47 -3.72 12.49
CA PHE A 88 15.19 -2.46 12.24
C PHE A 88 16.15 -2.06 13.36
N ARG A 89 17.27 -1.45 12.96
CA ARG A 89 18.20 -0.77 13.89
C ARG A 89 18.03 0.74 13.84
N LYS A 90 17.69 1.28 12.66
CA LYS A 90 17.60 2.72 12.40
C LYS A 90 16.14 3.20 12.39
N LYS A 91 15.81 4.18 13.24
CA LYS A 91 14.43 4.69 13.40
C LYS A 91 13.83 5.32 12.14
N TYR A 92 14.62 5.98 11.30
CA TYR A 92 14.11 6.52 10.04
C TYR A 92 13.74 5.42 9.03
N VAL A 93 14.42 4.28 9.06
CA VAL A 93 14.07 3.13 8.19
C VAL A 93 12.78 2.48 8.67
N GLU A 94 12.61 2.35 9.99
CA GLU A 94 11.36 1.90 10.61
C GLU A 94 10.18 2.80 10.20
N ALA A 95 10.36 4.14 10.23
CA ALA A 95 9.34 5.09 9.77
C ALA A 95 8.99 4.91 8.28
N ASN A 96 9.99 4.76 7.41
CA ASN A 96 9.76 4.51 5.98
C ASN A 96 9.02 3.19 5.73
N ALA A 97 9.30 2.16 6.53
CA ALA A 97 8.62 0.87 6.44
C ALA A 97 7.16 0.94 6.89
N LYS A 98 6.86 1.70 7.96
CA LYS A 98 5.47 1.98 8.37
C LYS A 98 4.73 2.81 7.32
N LEU A 99 5.40 3.80 6.71
CA LEU A 99 4.81 4.54 5.59
C LEU A 99 4.51 3.63 4.41
N ALA A 100 5.42 2.73 4.04
CA ALA A 100 5.18 1.74 2.98
C ALA A 100 3.99 0.82 3.28
N LEU A 101 3.79 0.45 4.55
CA LEU A 101 2.65 -0.34 4.99
C LEU A 101 1.32 0.43 4.88
N PHE A 102 1.32 1.73 5.18
CA PHE A 102 0.13 2.58 5.16
C PHE A 102 -0.07 3.37 3.86
N TYR A 103 0.81 3.21 2.86
CA TYR A 103 0.78 4.05 1.67
C TYR A 103 -0.55 3.99 0.92
N ASP A 104 -1.10 2.78 0.76
CA ASP A 104 -2.39 2.57 0.07
C ASP A 104 -3.61 2.98 0.92
N TRP A 105 -3.41 3.42 2.16
CA TRP A 105 -4.50 3.93 3.02
C TRP A 105 -4.76 5.42 2.80
N LEU A 106 -3.73 6.20 2.48
CA LEU A 106 -3.78 7.66 2.53
C LEU A 106 -4.79 8.25 1.54
N TYR A 107 -4.92 7.64 0.36
CA TYR A 107 -5.84 8.09 -0.69
C TYR A 107 -6.77 6.96 -1.14
N PHE A 108 -7.10 6.05 -0.23
CA PHE A 108 -7.86 4.85 -0.57
C PHE A 108 -9.22 5.20 -1.20
N ASP A 109 -9.46 4.64 -2.38
CA ASP A 109 -10.74 4.68 -3.09
C ASP A 109 -11.19 3.24 -3.37
N GLU A 110 -12.28 2.81 -2.75
CA GLU A 110 -12.81 1.44 -2.89
C GLU A 110 -13.15 1.03 -4.33
N ARG A 111 -13.32 2.00 -5.25
CA ARG A 111 -13.61 1.76 -6.65
C ARG A 111 -12.36 1.39 -7.45
N MET A 112 -11.21 1.88 -7.01
CA MET A 112 -9.93 1.77 -7.72
C MET A 112 -8.97 0.81 -7.02
N ASP A 113 -9.01 0.79 -5.69
CA ASP A 113 -8.03 0.11 -4.85
C ASP A 113 -8.49 -1.27 -4.38
N ASN A 114 -7.51 -2.16 -4.26
CA ASN A 114 -7.75 -3.51 -3.80
C ASN A 114 -7.67 -3.57 -2.27
N ILE A 115 -8.69 -4.14 -1.64
CA ILE A 115 -8.75 -4.36 -0.18
C ILE A 115 -7.52 -5.12 0.35
N MET A 116 -6.96 -6.03 -0.46
CA MET A 116 -5.79 -6.81 -0.11
C MET A 116 -4.52 -5.98 0.01
N ASN A 117 -4.49 -4.73 -0.48
CA ASN A 117 -3.37 -3.82 -0.28
C ASN A 117 -3.34 -3.26 1.16
N ILE A 118 -4.51 -3.05 1.77
CA ILE A 118 -4.65 -2.42 3.10
C ILE A 118 -4.90 -3.43 4.23
N GLU A 119 -5.46 -4.60 3.91
CA GLU A 119 -5.72 -5.71 4.86
C GLU A 119 -4.53 -6.09 5.74
N PRO A 120 -3.28 -6.21 5.25
CA PRO A 120 -2.18 -6.69 6.08
C PRO A 120 -1.87 -5.78 7.27
N ALA A 121 -2.01 -4.47 7.11
CA ALA A 121 -1.76 -3.51 8.18
C ALA A 121 -2.83 -3.62 9.27
N MET A 122 -4.09 -3.75 8.87
CA MET A 122 -5.21 -3.93 9.79
C MET A 122 -5.11 -5.22 10.59
N LEU A 123 -4.87 -6.35 9.91
CA LEU A 123 -4.70 -7.63 10.58
C LEU A 123 -3.46 -7.65 11.46
N LEU A 124 -2.36 -7.02 11.05
CA LEU A 124 -1.18 -6.90 11.92
C LEU A 124 -1.54 -6.16 13.21
N MET A 125 -2.26 -5.03 13.12
CA MET A 125 -2.69 -4.28 14.29
C MET A 125 -3.60 -5.11 15.21
N VAL A 126 -4.64 -5.76 14.68
CA VAL A 126 -5.62 -6.50 15.49
C VAL A 126 -5.04 -7.81 16.04
N CYS A 127 -4.36 -8.61 15.21
CA CYS A 127 -3.79 -9.89 15.63
C CYS A 127 -2.59 -9.74 16.57
N SER A 128 -1.92 -8.58 16.59
CA SER A 128 -0.85 -8.31 17.54
C SER A 128 -1.36 -7.99 18.94
N MET A 129 -2.61 -7.56 19.11
CA MET A 129 -3.09 -7.07 20.41
C MET A 129 -2.95 -8.06 21.58
N PRO A 130 -3.22 -9.37 21.45
CA PRO A 130 -3.16 -10.27 22.60
C PRO A 130 -1.77 -10.43 23.23
N GLN A 131 -0.69 -10.27 22.45
CA GLN A 131 0.68 -10.57 22.90
C GLN A 131 1.69 -9.44 22.62
N TYR A 132 1.39 -8.55 21.69
CA TYR A 132 2.31 -7.55 21.15
C TYR A 132 1.62 -6.18 20.98
N VAL A 133 0.86 -5.72 21.98
CA VAL A 133 0.14 -4.42 21.97
C VAL A 133 1.02 -3.26 21.51
N GLY A 134 2.31 -3.26 21.87
CA GLY A 134 3.27 -2.24 21.45
C GLY A 134 3.38 -2.09 19.92
N MET A 135 3.21 -3.18 19.16
CA MET A 135 3.14 -3.14 17.69
C MET A 135 1.90 -2.37 17.23
N THR A 136 0.72 -2.73 17.77
CA THR A 136 -0.56 -2.06 17.47
C THR A 136 -0.50 -0.57 17.79
N GLN A 137 0.01 -0.22 18.98
CA GLN A 137 0.14 1.16 19.42
C GLN A 137 1.07 1.96 18.50
N SER A 138 2.24 1.41 18.19
CA SER A 138 3.24 2.03 17.32
C SER A 138 2.73 2.25 15.88
N LEU A 139 1.94 1.33 15.36
CA LEU A 139 1.33 1.42 14.03
C LEU A 139 0.18 2.43 14.01
N LEU A 140 -0.71 2.39 14.99
CA LEU A 140 -1.85 3.30 15.07
C LEU A 140 -1.38 4.75 15.31
N GLU A 141 -0.40 4.95 16.18
CA GLU A 141 0.23 6.26 16.40
C GLU A 141 0.84 6.80 15.10
N PHE A 142 1.56 5.97 14.35
CA PHE A 142 2.15 6.37 13.08
C PHE A 142 1.10 6.68 12.01
N LEU A 143 0.03 5.88 11.90
CA LEU A 143 -1.06 6.16 10.95
C LEU A 143 -1.72 7.52 11.25
N LEU A 144 -1.99 7.81 12.53
CA LEU A 144 -2.57 9.09 12.93
C LEU A 144 -1.58 10.25 12.71
N LEU A 145 -0.28 10.02 12.87
CA LEU A 145 0.75 11.01 12.49
C LEU A 145 0.71 11.33 11.00
N LEU A 146 0.54 10.31 10.13
CA LEU A 146 0.40 10.51 8.69
C LEU A 146 -0.86 11.30 8.35
N VAL A 147 -1.99 11.01 8.99
CA VAL A 147 -3.25 11.76 8.77
C VAL A 147 -3.04 13.26 9.01
N ASP A 148 -2.29 13.63 10.05
CA ASP A 148 -2.07 15.04 10.38
C ASP A 148 -1.00 15.72 9.51
N ASN A 149 0.01 14.97 9.04
CA ASN A 149 1.25 15.56 8.54
C ASN A 149 1.71 15.11 7.15
N TYR A 150 1.10 14.09 6.55
CA TYR A 150 1.59 13.53 5.27
C TYR A 150 1.44 14.52 4.11
N ASP A 151 0.23 15.08 3.97
CA ASP A 151 -0.07 16.13 3.00
C ASP A 151 -0.99 17.15 3.66
N GLN A 152 -0.40 18.22 4.19
CA GLN A 152 -1.13 19.26 4.91
C GLN A 152 -2.09 20.04 3.98
N MET A 153 -1.76 20.14 2.69
CA MET A 153 -2.59 20.82 1.69
C MET A 153 -3.86 20.02 1.38
N HIS A 154 -3.77 18.70 1.42
CA HIS A 154 -4.89 17.78 1.17
C HIS A 154 -5.27 16.97 2.42
N SER A 155 -5.12 17.55 3.61
CA SER A 155 -5.33 16.87 4.89
C SER A 155 -6.71 16.21 5.04
N TYR A 156 -7.77 16.88 4.56
CA TYR A 156 -9.11 16.29 4.51
C TYR A 156 -9.16 15.03 3.64
N THR A 157 -8.54 15.07 2.46
CA THR A 157 -8.47 13.92 1.55
C THR A 157 -7.74 12.75 2.19
N VAL A 158 -6.63 13.02 2.90
CA VAL A 158 -5.88 11.98 3.63
C VAL A 158 -6.72 11.37 4.74
N ALA A 159 -7.35 12.21 5.57
CA ALA A 159 -8.23 11.75 6.65
C ALA A 159 -9.42 10.93 6.13
N ASN A 160 -10.01 11.36 5.01
CA ASN A 160 -11.10 10.66 4.34
C ASN A 160 -10.64 9.32 3.76
N GLY A 161 -9.50 9.27 3.07
CA GLY A 161 -8.93 8.03 2.54
C GLY A 161 -8.72 6.98 3.64
N VAL A 162 -8.10 7.38 4.75
CA VAL A 162 -7.89 6.48 5.90
C VAL A 162 -9.23 6.02 6.49
N SER A 163 -10.22 6.90 6.61
CA SER A 163 -11.55 6.56 7.14
C SER A 163 -12.30 5.59 6.22
N LEU A 164 -12.25 5.80 4.89
CA LEU A 164 -12.80 4.89 3.89
C LEU A 164 -12.09 3.52 3.91
N ALA A 165 -10.77 3.50 4.12
CA ALA A 165 -10.02 2.26 4.28
C ALA A 165 -10.53 1.44 5.49
N PHE A 166 -10.69 2.07 6.65
CA PHE A 166 -11.29 1.44 7.84
C PHE A 166 -12.70 0.89 7.55
N ASN A 167 -13.57 1.70 6.96
CA ASN A 167 -14.94 1.29 6.63
C ASN A 167 -14.98 0.13 5.64
N SER A 168 -14.12 0.13 4.62
CA SER A 168 -14.04 -0.95 3.63
C SER A 168 -13.56 -2.26 4.27
N LEU A 169 -12.59 -2.19 5.18
CA LEU A 169 -12.08 -3.36 5.91
C LEU A 169 -13.14 -4.00 6.81
N VAL A 170 -13.98 -3.21 7.46
CA VAL A 170 -15.12 -3.71 8.25
C VAL A 170 -16.19 -4.28 7.32
N THR A 171 -16.60 -3.52 6.30
CA THR A 171 -17.69 -3.92 5.38
C THR A 171 -17.36 -5.20 4.62
N LYS A 172 -16.09 -5.40 4.25
CA LYS A 172 -15.62 -6.62 3.57
C LYS A 172 -15.27 -7.76 4.54
N GLY A 173 -15.50 -7.59 5.85
CA GLY A 173 -15.33 -8.64 6.86
C GLY A 173 -13.88 -9.00 7.17
N VAL A 174 -12.91 -8.13 6.86
CA VAL A 174 -11.50 -8.34 7.27
C VAL A 174 -11.39 -8.28 8.79
N ILE A 175 -12.13 -7.36 9.42
CA ILE A 175 -12.36 -7.32 10.86
C ILE A 175 -13.86 -7.19 11.13
N ASN A 176 -14.33 -7.70 12.27
CA ASN A 176 -15.75 -7.66 12.62
C ASN A 176 -16.25 -6.23 12.88
N ASN A 177 -15.46 -5.44 13.61
CA ASN A 177 -15.74 -4.05 13.95
C ASN A 177 -14.46 -3.36 14.45
N VAL A 178 -14.48 -2.03 14.46
CA VAL A 178 -13.35 -1.21 14.94
C VAL A 178 -13.27 -1.16 16.47
N ASP A 179 -14.26 -1.69 17.20
CA ASP A 179 -14.26 -1.70 18.68
C ASP A 179 -13.07 -2.47 19.26
N THR A 180 -12.57 -3.44 18.50
CA THR A 180 -11.30 -4.12 18.80
C THR A 180 -10.14 -3.15 19.02
N LEU A 181 -10.13 -2.00 18.34
CA LEU A 181 -9.13 -0.94 18.50
C LEU A 181 -9.62 0.20 19.41
N THR A 182 -10.88 0.61 19.31
CA THR A 182 -11.39 1.79 20.05
C THR A 182 -11.82 1.50 21.49
N SER A 183 -11.94 0.23 21.88
CA SER A 183 -12.36 -0.21 23.23
C SER A 183 -11.28 -1.03 23.96
N CYS A 184 -10.12 -1.27 23.34
CA CYS A 184 -9.04 -2.03 23.97
C CYS A 184 -8.37 -1.24 25.12
N ASP A 185 -8.43 -1.76 26.35
CA ASP A 185 -7.87 -1.09 27.53
C ASP A 185 -6.34 -0.96 27.50
N ALA A 186 -5.67 -1.86 26.80
CA ALA A 186 -4.21 -1.84 26.66
C ALA A 186 -3.71 -0.72 25.73
N LEU A 187 -4.58 -0.12 24.92
CA LEU A 187 -4.23 1.01 24.05
C LEU A 187 -4.39 2.34 24.77
N SER A 188 -3.47 3.27 24.49
CA SER A 188 -3.53 4.64 25.00
C SER A 188 -4.90 5.29 24.77
N PRO A 189 -5.53 5.87 25.82
CA PRO A 189 -6.81 6.58 25.69
C PRO A 189 -6.79 7.65 24.59
N PHE A 190 -5.68 8.37 24.47
CA PHE A 190 -5.50 9.40 23.44
C PHE A 190 -5.61 8.84 22.02
N LEU A 191 -4.99 7.68 21.75
CA LEU A 191 -5.07 7.05 20.43
C LEU A 191 -6.49 6.57 20.13
N LYS A 192 -7.18 6.01 21.12
CA LYS A 192 -8.58 5.57 20.99
C LYS A 192 -9.50 6.74 20.67
N GLU A 193 -9.34 7.86 21.38
CA GLU A 193 -10.13 9.08 21.16
C GLU A 193 -9.88 9.68 19.77
N ARG A 194 -8.61 9.79 19.35
CA ARG A 194 -8.27 10.27 18.01
C ARG A 194 -8.83 9.38 16.91
N LEU A 195 -8.74 8.05 17.06
CA LEU A 195 -9.32 7.11 16.11
C LEU A 195 -10.85 7.26 16.04
N LYS A 196 -11.54 7.37 17.18
CA LYS A 196 -12.99 7.62 17.21
C LYS A 196 -13.36 8.91 16.48
N LYS A 197 -12.61 9.99 16.72
CA LYS A 197 -12.83 11.29 16.05
C LYS A 197 -12.68 11.18 14.54
N LEU A 198 -11.60 10.55 14.08
CA LEU A 198 -11.32 10.33 12.65
C LEU A 198 -12.49 9.60 11.96
N LEU A 199 -12.97 8.51 12.56
CA LEU A 199 -14.03 7.70 11.97
C LEU A 199 -15.41 8.36 12.02
N SER A 200 -15.64 9.25 13.00
CA SER A 200 -16.92 9.97 13.15
C SER A 200 -17.06 11.15 12.19
N SER A 201 -15.96 11.84 11.84
CA SER A 201 -16.01 13.03 10.98
C SER A 201 -16.50 12.78 9.55
N THR A 202 -16.47 11.53 9.08
CA THR A 202 -16.88 11.15 7.72
C THR A 202 -18.39 11.00 7.54
N ASN A 203 -19.17 10.96 8.63
CA ASN A 203 -20.64 10.83 8.55
C ASN A 203 -21.35 12.17 8.36
N GLU A 204 -20.65 13.30 8.53
CA GLU A 204 -21.22 14.63 8.32
C GLU A 204 -20.70 15.25 7.01
N THR A 205 -21.53 15.15 5.95
CA THR A 205 -21.53 15.94 4.71
C THR A 205 -20.43 15.72 3.65
N LEU A 206 -20.88 15.29 2.46
CA LEU A 206 -20.65 16.07 1.24
C LEU A 206 -22.02 16.45 0.65
N PRO A 207 -22.38 17.74 0.53
CA PRO A 207 -23.45 18.17 -0.34
C PRO A 207 -23.11 17.78 -1.78
N HIS A 208 -24.08 17.23 -2.51
CA HIS A 208 -24.04 17.19 -3.97
C HIS A 208 -23.62 18.57 -4.50
N GLN A 209 -22.46 18.68 -5.15
CA GLN A 209 -22.21 19.49 -6.36
C GLN A 209 -20.71 19.65 -6.62
N LEU A 210 -20.25 19.02 -7.71
CA LEU A 210 -19.49 19.65 -8.81
C LEU A 210 -19.18 18.56 -9.83
N CYS A 211 -20.12 18.34 -10.76
CA CYS A 211 -19.78 17.75 -12.05
C CYS A 211 -18.93 18.76 -12.82
N PRO A 212 -17.77 18.40 -13.35
CA PRO A 212 -17.21 19.11 -14.49
C PRO A 212 -18.02 18.67 -15.72
N SER A 213 -18.93 19.55 -16.12
CA SER A 213 -19.60 19.52 -17.41
C SER A 213 -18.59 19.32 -18.56
N ARG A 214 -18.94 18.37 -19.44
CA ARG A 214 -18.52 18.17 -20.84
C ARG A 214 -17.43 19.14 -21.33
N LEU A 215 -16.25 18.59 -21.62
CA LEU A 215 -15.27 19.22 -22.50
C LEU A 215 -15.93 19.49 -23.87
N PRO A 216 -15.76 20.69 -24.46
CA PRO A 216 -16.19 20.93 -25.84
C PRO A 216 -15.38 20.04 -26.78
N HIS A 217 -16.08 19.35 -27.69
CA HIS A 217 -15.49 18.68 -28.83
C HIS A 217 -14.61 19.67 -29.61
N CYS A 218 -13.31 19.39 -29.70
CA CYS A 218 -12.46 20.02 -30.71
C CYS A 218 -12.66 19.22 -32.00
N SER A 219 -13.53 19.74 -32.86
CA SER A 219 -13.71 19.29 -34.24
C SER A 219 -12.43 19.62 -35.02
N ALA A 220 -11.64 18.61 -35.35
CA ALA A 220 -10.62 18.74 -36.38
C ALA A 220 -11.32 18.49 -37.72
N ASP A 221 -11.71 19.57 -38.40
CA ASP A 221 -12.16 19.53 -39.78
C ASP A 221 -11.01 19.07 -40.69
N ALA A 222 -11.27 17.98 -41.39
CA ALA A 222 -10.46 17.50 -42.50
C ALA A 222 -10.93 18.19 -43.78
N SER A 223 -10.22 19.22 -44.25
CA SER A 223 -10.26 19.66 -45.64
C SER A 223 -9.16 20.68 -45.94
N HIS A 224 -8.64 20.60 -47.16
CA HIS A 224 -7.65 21.47 -47.82
C HIS A 224 -6.19 20.98 -47.79
N LEU A 225 -5.94 19.96 -48.63
CA LEU A 225 -4.66 19.79 -49.30
C LEU A 225 -4.86 20.21 -50.77
N GLU A 226 -4.52 21.45 -51.11
CA GLU A 226 -4.39 21.91 -52.49
C GLU A 226 -2.92 21.87 -52.92
N THR A 227 -2.69 21.23 -54.05
CA THR A 227 -1.43 21.17 -54.81
C THR A 227 -1.08 22.54 -55.39
N PRO A 228 0.21 22.80 -55.67
CA PRO A 228 0.52 23.18 -57.05
C PRO A 228 1.75 22.46 -57.61
N ALA A 229 1.64 22.10 -58.88
CA ALA A 229 2.70 21.53 -59.71
C ALA A 229 3.50 22.63 -60.42
N SER A 230 4.82 22.43 -60.59
CA SER A 230 5.52 22.59 -61.88
C SER A 230 7.01 22.28 -61.77
N HIS A 231 7.50 21.46 -62.70
CA HIS A 231 8.89 21.08 -62.96
C HIS A 231 9.87 22.26 -63.16
N PRO A 232 11.18 21.96 -63.07
CA PRO A 232 12.03 22.20 -64.23
C PRO A 232 12.92 21.00 -64.62
N LYS A 233 13.19 20.92 -65.92
CA LYS A 233 14.17 20.03 -66.57
C LYS A 233 15.59 20.58 -66.37
N HIS A 234 16.58 19.71 -66.14
CA HIS A 234 17.89 19.72 -66.81
C HIS A 234 18.73 18.47 -66.43
N GLU A 235 19.14 17.72 -67.46
CA GLU A 235 20.15 16.64 -67.56
C GLU A 235 21.61 17.16 -67.47
N PRO A 236 22.68 16.31 -67.60
CA PRO A 236 22.88 14.89 -67.26
C PRO A 236 24.20 14.64 -66.48
N ALA A 237 24.51 13.36 -66.22
CA ALA A 237 25.79 12.88 -65.68
C ALA A 237 26.94 12.98 -66.69
N GLY A 238 28.18 13.03 -66.16
CA GLY A 238 29.43 13.20 -66.89
C GLY A 238 29.88 12.00 -67.72
N ALA A 239 30.95 12.27 -68.47
CA ALA A 239 31.84 11.32 -69.15
C ALA A 239 32.66 10.47 -68.17
#